data_AF-A0A0R3SG90-F1
#
_entry.id   AF-A0A0R3SG90-F1
#
_cell.length_a   1.000
_cell.length_b   1.000
_cell.length_c   1.000
_cell.angle_alpha   90.00
_cell.angle_beta   90.00
_cell.angle_gamma   90.00
#
_symmetry.space_group_name_H-M   'P 1'
#
loop_
_entity.id
_entity.type
_entity.pdbx_description
1 polymer ?
#
loop_
_entity_poly.entity_id
_entity_poly.type
_entity_poly.pdbx_seq_one_letter_code
_entity_poly.pdbx_strand_id
1 'polypeptide(L)'
;MMDSIETAKIVAIDRCVLEQMSLSKPDKDSEDHIKNVGEFHYELSVGGIFTTWYARNRDFYENRMAELPNETSIHMLLRKFSKSDQYLYLAYVLPLSPEDLAFEETIEKCEKGLGDNTSLFSRRFKCLNLAVREGKDIHKYTAVVNRMNNTFSYWSLRKDQFSCFVLIQRNLPEIVVSFR
;
A
#
# COMPACT_ATOMS: atom_id res chain seq x y z
N MET A 1 21.11 -17.78 -8.51
CA MET A 1 20.45 -18.46 -9.64
C MET A 1 19.07 -18.84 -9.13
N MET A 2 18.00 -18.23 -9.65
CA MET A 2 16.63 -18.52 -9.20
C MET A 2 16.35 -20.00 -9.46
N ASP A 3 15.71 -20.71 -8.51
CA ASP A 3 15.40 -22.12 -8.74
C ASP A 3 14.21 -22.27 -9.73
N SER A 4 14.10 -23.46 -10.33
CA SER A 4 13.07 -23.76 -11.34
C SER A 4 11.64 -23.65 -10.77
N ILE A 5 11.47 -23.86 -9.46
CA ILE A 5 10.18 -23.80 -8.77
C ILE A 5 9.74 -22.35 -8.59
N GLU A 6 10.66 -21.48 -8.21
CA GLU A 6 10.44 -20.04 -8.03
C GLU A 6 10.11 -19.38 -9.38
N THR A 7 10.80 -19.80 -10.44
CA THR A 7 10.51 -19.37 -11.82
C THR A 7 9.12 -19.84 -12.28
N ALA A 8 8.76 -21.10 -11.99
CA ALA A 8 7.45 -21.65 -12.34
C ALA A 8 6.29 -20.95 -11.59
N LYS A 9 6.51 -20.58 -10.32
CA LYS A 9 5.54 -19.80 -9.53
C LYS A 9 5.32 -18.42 -10.12
N ILE A 10 6.39 -17.73 -10.52
CA ILE A 10 6.28 -16.41 -11.16
C ILE A 10 5.50 -16.51 -12.47
N VAL A 11 5.80 -17.50 -13.31
CA VAL A 11 5.09 -17.71 -14.59
C VAL A 11 3.62 -18.08 -14.39
N ALA A 12 3.29 -18.83 -13.33
CA ALA A 12 1.91 -19.14 -12.97
C ALA A 12 1.15 -17.91 -12.47
N ILE A 13 1.82 -17.07 -11.66
CA ILE A 13 1.28 -15.78 -11.22
C ILE A 13 1.02 -14.90 -12.44
N ASP A 14 2.00 -14.65 -13.29
CA ASP A 14 1.88 -13.80 -14.49
C ASP A 14 0.74 -14.24 -15.43
N ARG A 15 0.54 -15.56 -15.56
CA ARG A 15 -0.58 -16.12 -16.33
C ARG A 15 -1.93 -15.87 -15.66
N CYS A 16 -2.01 -16.10 -14.35
CA CYS A 16 -3.19 -15.79 -13.56
C CYS A 16 -3.51 -14.29 -13.63
N VAL A 17 -2.50 -13.40 -13.67
CA VAL A 17 -2.68 -11.96 -13.91
C VAL A 17 -3.34 -11.70 -15.27
N LEU A 18 -2.79 -12.29 -16.33
CA LEU A 18 -3.29 -12.08 -17.68
C LEU A 18 -4.74 -12.56 -17.82
N GLU A 19 -5.07 -13.68 -17.17
CA GLU A 19 -6.42 -14.27 -17.12
C GLU A 19 -7.38 -13.41 -16.30
N GLN A 20 -6.98 -12.92 -15.13
CA GLN A 20 -7.78 -12.03 -14.27
C GLN A 20 -8.03 -10.65 -14.89
N MET A 21 -7.04 -10.11 -15.59
CA MET A 21 -7.19 -8.84 -16.32
C MET A 21 -8.00 -9.00 -17.61
N SER A 22 -8.14 -10.23 -18.12
CA SER A 22 -8.93 -10.54 -19.32
C SER A 22 -10.32 -11.10 -18.99
N LEU A 23 -10.59 -11.46 -17.74
CA LEU A 23 -11.92 -11.78 -17.22
C LEU A 23 -12.82 -10.53 -17.25
N SER A 24 -13.52 -10.44 -18.37
CA SER A 24 -14.68 -9.59 -18.65
C SER A 24 -14.42 -8.09 -18.78
N LYS A 25 -14.64 -7.58 -20.00
CA LYS A 25 -15.03 -6.18 -20.18
C LYS A 25 -16.31 -6.00 -19.36
N PRO A 26 -16.34 -5.05 -18.41
CA PRO A 26 -17.51 -4.81 -17.61
C PRO A 26 -18.63 -4.46 -18.58
N ASP A 27 -19.84 -4.96 -18.33
CA ASP A 27 -20.99 -4.36 -18.99
C ASP A 27 -21.02 -2.86 -18.63
N LYS A 28 -21.62 -2.05 -19.49
CA LYS A 28 -21.66 -0.60 -19.37
C LYS A 28 -22.16 -0.13 -18.00
N ASP A 29 -23.05 -0.92 -17.41
CA ASP A 29 -23.61 -0.73 -16.06
C ASP A 29 -22.54 -0.85 -14.97
N SER A 30 -21.73 -1.91 -14.99
CA SER A 30 -20.57 -2.10 -14.10
C SER A 30 -19.52 -0.99 -14.18
N GLU A 31 -19.34 -0.40 -15.36
CA GLU A 31 -18.44 0.74 -15.55
C GLU A 31 -18.99 2.01 -14.88
N ASP A 32 -20.30 2.25 -14.94
CA ASP A 32 -20.95 3.41 -14.32
C ASP A 32 -20.82 3.39 -12.79
N HIS A 33 -20.91 2.21 -12.16
CA HIS A 33 -20.73 2.09 -10.72
C HIS A 33 -19.37 2.65 -10.26
N ILE A 34 -18.31 2.37 -11.00
CA ILE A 34 -16.92 2.57 -10.55
C ILE A 34 -16.39 3.98 -10.85
N LYS A 35 -17.07 4.78 -11.68
CA LYS A 35 -16.59 6.10 -12.15
C LYS A 35 -16.26 7.09 -11.03
N ASN A 36 -16.97 7.01 -9.90
CA ASN A 36 -16.83 7.95 -8.80
C ASN A 36 -15.78 7.57 -7.75
N VAL A 37 -15.20 6.37 -7.85
CA VAL A 37 -14.15 5.91 -6.93
C VAL A 37 -12.80 6.38 -7.45
N GLY A 38 -12.02 7.08 -6.61
CA GLY A 38 -10.67 7.50 -6.98
C GLY A 38 -9.72 6.31 -7.15
N GLU A 39 -8.75 6.44 -8.05
CA GLU A 39 -7.68 5.44 -8.21
C GLU A 39 -6.88 5.30 -6.89
N PHE A 40 -6.54 4.06 -6.55
CA PHE A 40 -5.68 3.71 -5.45
C PHE A 40 -4.23 3.78 -5.91
N HIS A 41 -3.46 4.58 -5.17
CA HIS A 41 -2.02 4.70 -5.32
C HIS A 41 -1.34 4.34 -4.01
N TYR A 42 -0.51 3.30 -4.03
CA TYR A 42 0.24 2.90 -2.86
C TYR A 42 1.45 3.80 -2.64
N GLU A 43 1.37 4.67 -1.64
CA GLU A 43 2.47 5.55 -1.25
C GLU A 43 2.47 5.80 0.27
N LEU A 44 3.29 5.03 0.98
CA LEU A 44 3.45 5.14 2.44
C LEU A 44 3.84 6.56 2.90
N SER A 45 4.69 7.27 2.16
CA SER A 45 5.16 8.63 2.50
C SER A 45 4.04 9.65 2.61
N VAL A 46 3.00 9.49 1.78
CA VAL A 46 1.83 10.38 1.78
C VAL A 46 0.58 9.70 2.28
N GLY A 47 0.71 8.59 3.02
CA GLY A 47 -0.41 7.85 3.61
C GLY A 47 -1.38 7.31 2.57
N GLY A 48 -0.93 7.09 1.34
CA GLY A 48 -1.64 6.34 0.31
C GLY A 48 -1.56 4.86 0.65
N ILE A 49 -2.24 4.46 1.72
CA ILE A 49 -2.34 3.06 2.16
C ILE A 49 -3.76 2.57 1.96
N PHE A 50 -3.91 1.27 1.77
CA PHE A 50 -5.18 0.66 1.39
C PHE A 50 -6.28 0.96 2.42
N THR A 51 -5.99 0.88 3.72
CA THR A 51 -6.95 1.17 4.79
C THR A 51 -7.55 2.58 4.70
N THR A 52 -6.73 3.59 4.39
CA THR A 52 -7.19 4.99 4.28
C THR A 52 -8.01 5.20 3.01
N TRP A 53 -7.61 4.58 1.90
CA TRP A 53 -8.34 4.66 0.65
C TRP A 53 -9.67 3.90 0.73
N TYR A 54 -9.67 2.68 1.27
CA TYR A 54 -10.86 1.85 1.43
C TYR A 54 -11.88 2.53 2.34
N ALA A 55 -11.44 3.12 3.48
CA ALA A 55 -12.33 3.86 4.37
C ALA A 55 -13.06 5.04 3.67
N ARG A 56 -12.39 5.74 2.73
CA ARG A 56 -13.00 6.83 1.95
C ARG A 56 -14.04 6.34 0.95
N ASN A 57 -13.87 5.11 0.46
CA ASN A 57 -14.73 4.49 -0.53
C ASN A 57 -15.64 3.42 0.10
N ARG A 58 -15.75 3.37 1.43
CA ARG A 58 -16.44 2.30 2.16
C ARG A 58 -17.89 2.15 1.74
N ASP A 59 -18.63 3.26 1.70
CA ASP A 59 -20.05 3.30 1.28
C ASP A 59 -20.27 2.62 -0.08
N PHE A 60 -19.32 2.82 -1.00
CA PHE A 60 -19.40 2.24 -2.31
C PHE A 60 -19.28 0.70 -2.27
N TYR A 61 -18.32 0.18 -1.52
CA TYR A 61 -18.08 -1.26 -1.42
C TYR A 61 -19.10 -1.98 -0.52
N GLU A 62 -19.52 -1.36 0.58
CA GLU A 62 -20.46 -1.97 1.53
C GLU A 62 -21.93 -1.85 1.11
N ASN A 63 -22.31 -0.80 0.37
CA ASN A 63 -23.72 -0.59 -0.01
C ASN A 63 -23.99 -0.82 -1.51
N ARG A 64 -23.10 -0.38 -2.41
CA ARG A 64 -23.35 -0.43 -3.86
C ARG A 64 -22.80 -1.68 -4.54
N MET A 65 -21.79 -2.32 -3.96
CA MET A 65 -21.18 -3.55 -4.46
C MET A 65 -21.70 -4.81 -3.75
N ALA A 66 -22.47 -4.67 -2.67
CA ALA A 66 -22.95 -5.80 -1.87
C ALA A 66 -23.87 -6.75 -2.64
N GLU A 67 -24.56 -6.26 -3.67
CA GLU A 67 -25.47 -7.07 -4.49
C GLU A 67 -24.76 -7.77 -5.66
N LEU A 68 -23.48 -7.47 -5.90
CA LEU A 68 -22.73 -8.03 -7.00
C LEU A 68 -22.12 -9.39 -6.64
N PRO A 69 -21.94 -10.28 -7.64
CA PRO A 69 -21.18 -11.51 -7.42
C PRO A 69 -19.78 -11.20 -6.91
N ASN A 70 -19.31 -12.03 -5.98
CA ASN A 70 -18.01 -11.91 -5.33
C ASN A 70 -16.85 -11.61 -6.31
N GLU A 71 -16.77 -12.37 -7.40
CA GLU A 71 -15.76 -12.22 -8.46
C GLU A 71 -15.81 -10.82 -9.10
N THR A 72 -17.03 -10.33 -9.35
CA THR A 72 -17.23 -9.00 -9.93
C THR A 72 -16.74 -7.92 -8.98
N SER A 73 -17.09 -7.98 -7.69
CA SER A 73 -16.63 -7.03 -6.68
C SER A 73 -15.10 -7.01 -6.54
N ILE A 74 -14.45 -8.17 -6.58
CA ILE A 74 -12.97 -8.28 -6.55
C ILE A 74 -12.35 -7.66 -7.81
N HIS A 75 -12.87 -7.97 -9.00
CA HIS A 75 -12.37 -7.40 -10.25
C HIS A 75 -12.53 -5.88 -10.32
N MET A 76 -13.65 -5.36 -9.81
CA MET A 76 -13.92 -3.93 -9.74
C MET A 76 -13.00 -3.20 -8.75
N LEU A 77 -12.70 -3.82 -7.61
CA LEU A 77 -11.68 -3.35 -6.67
C LEU A 77 -10.32 -3.26 -7.36
N LEU A 78 -9.91 -4.32 -8.07
CA LEU A 78 -8.62 -4.41 -8.76
C LEU A 78 -8.42 -3.36 -9.85
N ARG A 79 -9.48 -2.95 -10.53
CA ARG A 79 -9.44 -1.84 -11.51
C ARG A 79 -9.06 -0.50 -10.92
N LYS A 80 -9.25 -0.31 -9.60
CA LYS A 80 -8.85 0.93 -8.95
C LYS A 80 -7.39 0.97 -8.60
N PHE A 81 -6.69 -0.15 -8.61
CA PHE A 81 -5.26 -0.15 -8.41
C PHE A 81 -4.59 0.43 -9.65
N SER A 82 -3.63 1.31 -9.42
CA SER A 82 -2.77 1.75 -10.50
C SER A 82 -2.02 0.57 -11.12
N LYS A 83 -1.64 0.69 -12.40
CA LYS A 83 -0.94 -0.39 -13.12
C LYS A 83 0.31 -0.89 -12.39
N SER A 84 1.04 -0.01 -11.70
CA SER A 84 2.20 -0.38 -10.90
C SER A 84 1.84 -1.07 -9.59
N ASP A 85 0.69 -0.74 -9.00
CA ASP A 85 0.25 -1.28 -7.71
C ASP A 85 -0.55 -2.57 -7.83
N GLN A 86 -1.05 -2.89 -9.03
CA GLN A 86 -1.63 -4.19 -9.35
C GLN A 86 -0.62 -5.32 -9.11
N TYR A 87 0.66 -5.09 -9.41
CA TYR A 87 1.73 -6.05 -9.10
C TYR A 87 1.94 -6.22 -7.59
N LEU A 88 1.84 -5.13 -6.81
CA LEU A 88 1.95 -5.19 -5.35
C LEU A 88 0.77 -5.94 -4.74
N TYR A 89 -0.45 -5.70 -5.21
CA TYR A 89 -1.62 -6.48 -4.79
C TYR A 89 -1.40 -7.97 -4.96
N LEU A 90 -0.90 -8.41 -6.12
CA LEU A 90 -0.66 -9.83 -6.39
C LEU A 90 0.38 -10.45 -5.45
N ALA A 91 1.49 -9.73 -5.20
CA ALA A 91 2.56 -10.18 -4.31
C ALA A 91 2.09 -10.40 -2.86
N TYR A 92 1.07 -9.66 -2.40
CA TYR A 92 0.56 -9.72 -1.03
C TYR A 92 -0.73 -10.54 -0.87
N VAL A 93 -1.59 -10.58 -1.89
CA VAL A 93 -2.95 -11.12 -1.79
C VAL A 93 -3.08 -12.51 -2.42
N LEU A 94 -2.30 -12.83 -3.47
CA LEU A 94 -2.48 -14.04 -4.26
C LEU A 94 -1.33 -15.05 -4.11
N PRO A 95 -1.62 -16.17 -3.43
CA PRO A 95 -1.24 -17.47 -3.95
C PRO A 95 -2.44 -18.38 -4.24
N LEU A 96 -3.67 -17.86 -4.30
CA LEU A 96 -4.90 -18.65 -4.48
C LEU A 96 -5.70 -18.25 -5.71
N SER A 97 -6.43 -19.22 -6.26
CA SER A 97 -7.35 -19.05 -7.40
C SER A 97 -8.46 -18.03 -7.06
N PRO A 98 -8.87 -17.14 -7.99
CA PRO A 98 -10.01 -16.23 -7.79
C PRO A 98 -11.29 -16.92 -7.34
N GLU A 99 -11.49 -18.16 -7.76
CA GLU A 99 -12.70 -18.94 -7.49
C GLU A 99 -12.85 -19.29 -6.00
N ASP A 100 -11.74 -19.29 -5.25
CA ASP A 100 -11.69 -19.66 -3.83
C ASP A 100 -11.62 -18.46 -2.87
N LEU A 101 -11.55 -17.22 -3.39
CA LEU A 101 -11.26 -16.04 -2.58
C LEU A 101 -12.53 -15.20 -2.34
N ALA A 102 -12.97 -15.09 -1.08
CA ALA A 102 -14.05 -14.17 -0.72
C ALA A 102 -13.60 -12.70 -0.79
N PHE A 103 -14.53 -11.79 -1.06
CA PHE A 103 -14.28 -10.35 -1.16
C PHE A 103 -13.77 -9.80 0.18
N GLU A 104 -14.37 -10.24 1.29
CA GLU A 104 -13.94 -9.87 2.64
C GLU A 104 -12.50 -10.30 2.92
N GLU A 105 -12.12 -11.52 2.53
CA GLU A 105 -10.74 -12.01 2.65
C GLU A 105 -9.77 -11.21 1.78
N THR A 106 -10.23 -10.76 0.61
CA THR A 106 -9.45 -9.88 -0.27
C THR A 106 -9.18 -8.54 0.41
N ILE A 107 -10.19 -7.94 1.06
CA ILE A 107 -10.04 -6.70 1.82
C ILE A 107 -9.05 -6.90 2.96
N GLU A 108 -9.19 -7.96 3.76
CA GLU A 108 -8.29 -8.25 4.87
C GLU A 108 -6.83 -8.38 4.41
N LYS A 109 -6.59 -9.13 3.32
CA LYS A 109 -5.26 -9.29 2.75
C LYS A 109 -4.71 -7.97 2.19
N CYS A 110 -5.55 -7.15 1.57
CA CYS A 110 -5.14 -5.81 1.11
C CYS A 110 -4.77 -4.91 2.29
N GLU A 111 -5.56 -4.90 3.36
CA GLU A 111 -5.25 -4.14 4.57
C GLU A 111 -3.95 -4.61 5.22
N LYS A 112 -3.71 -5.92 5.23
CA LYS A 112 -2.48 -6.50 5.79
C LYS A 112 -1.26 -6.34 4.89
N GLY A 113 -1.40 -6.35 3.57
CA GLY A 113 -0.28 -6.26 2.63
C GLY A 113 0.07 -4.82 2.23
N LEU A 114 -0.96 -4.01 2.08
CA LEU A 114 -0.89 -2.63 1.56
C LEU A 114 -1.38 -1.60 2.59
N GLY A 115 -1.52 -2.01 3.85
CA GLY A 115 -1.69 -1.12 4.99
C GLY A 115 -0.38 -0.52 5.47
N ASP A 116 -0.45 0.17 6.62
CA ASP A 116 0.75 0.67 7.28
C ASP A 116 1.45 -0.44 8.05
N ASN A 117 2.24 -1.23 7.33
CA ASN A 117 3.08 -2.29 7.89
C ASN A 117 4.43 -1.77 8.39
N THR A 118 4.66 -0.46 8.38
CA THR A 118 5.96 0.08 8.75
C THR A 118 6.15 0.04 10.25
N SER A 119 7.28 -0.51 10.69
CA SER A 119 7.61 -0.51 12.11
C SER A 119 7.66 0.92 12.65
N LEU A 120 7.33 1.11 13.93
CA LEU A 120 7.43 2.41 14.59
C LEU A 120 8.84 3.00 14.46
N PHE A 121 9.87 2.16 14.47
CA PHE A 121 11.25 2.57 14.21
C PHE A 121 11.42 3.13 12.80
N SER A 122 10.97 2.42 11.77
CA SER A 122 11.05 2.84 10.37
C SER A 122 10.29 4.15 10.12
N ARG A 123 9.11 4.31 10.73
CA ARG A 123 8.31 5.55 10.67
C ARG A 123 9.08 6.73 11.26
N ARG A 124 9.62 6.55 12.46
CA ARG A 124 10.42 7.57 13.15
C ARG A 124 11.67 7.94 12.37
N PHE A 125 12.39 6.93 11.88
CA PHE A 125 13.59 7.11 11.06
C PHE A 125 13.30 7.88 9.78
N LYS A 126 12.22 7.55 9.05
CA LYS A 126 11.81 8.30 7.85
C LYS A 126 11.46 9.74 8.17
N CYS A 127 10.73 10.00 9.26
CA CYS A 127 10.39 11.37 9.68
C CYS A 127 11.66 12.20 9.95
N LEU A 128 12.66 11.62 10.63
CA LEU A 128 13.90 12.31 10.96
C LEU A 128 14.80 12.57 9.74
N ASN A 129 14.69 11.75 8.69
CA ASN A 129 15.47 11.88 7.45
C ASN A 129 14.73 12.62 6.32
N LEU A 130 13.53 13.12 6.57
CA LEU A 130 12.77 13.79 5.52
C LEU A 130 13.37 15.17 5.24
N ALA A 131 13.96 15.32 4.05
CA ALA A 131 14.48 16.60 3.60
C ALA A 131 13.33 17.56 3.25
N VAL A 132 13.27 18.69 3.96
CA VAL A 132 12.40 19.81 3.58
C VAL A 132 13.16 20.63 2.55
N ARG A 133 12.65 20.65 1.30
CA ARG A 133 13.20 21.49 0.24
C ARG A 133 13.11 22.97 0.63
N GLU A 134 14.19 23.72 0.41
CA GLU A 134 14.20 25.17 0.55
C GLU A 134 13.14 25.83 -0.34
N GLY A 135 12.50 26.90 0.17
CA GLY A 135 11.46 27.64 -0.57
C GLY A 135 10.03 27.11 -0.43
N LYS A 136 9.75 26.16 0.47
CA LYS A 136 8.37 25.78 0.81
C LYS A 136 7.69 26.83 1.68
N ASP A 137 6.48 27.21 1.28
CA ASP A 137 5.54 28.01 2.06
C ASP A 137 5.40 27.49 3.50
N ILE A 138 5.33 28.40 4.48
CA ILE A 138 5.27 28.09 5.92
C ILE A 138 4.09 27.15 6.22
N HIS A 139 2.93 27.34 5.60
CA HIS A 139 1.79 26.47 5.84
C HIS A 139 2.03 25.06 5.32
N LYS A 140 2.68 24.91 4.17
CA LYS A 140 3.12 23.59 3.66
C LYS A 140 4.12 22.92 4.59
N TYR A 141 5.04 23.69 5.17
CA TYR A 141 6.00 23.17 6.16
C TYR A 141 5.28 22.68 7.43
N THR A 142 4.40 23.50 8.01
CA THR A 142 3.63 23.15 9.21
C THR A 142 2.74 21.93 8.98
N ALA A 143 2.11 21.81 7.81
CA ALA A 143 1.32 20.63 7.46
C ALA A 143 2.18 19.36 7.43
N VAL A 144 3.41 19.44 6.88
CA VAL A 144 4.37 18.33 6.87
C VAL A 144 4.80 17.96 8.29
N VAL A 145 5.16 18.95 9.12
CA VAL A 145 5.58 18.72 10.52
C VAL A 145 4.46 18.13 11.37
N ASN A 146 3.23 18.65 11.25
CA ASN A 146 2.08 18.11 11.98
C ASN A 146 1.78 16.66 11.59
N ARG A 147 1.88 16.35 10.29
CA ARG A 147 1.75 14.99 9.78
C ARG A 147 2.84 14.06 10.34
N MET A 148 4.09 14.55 10.38
CA MET A 148 5.20 13.82 10.97
C MET A 148 4.99 13.55 12.45
N ASN A 149 4.50 14.53 13.22
CA ASN A 149 4.33 14.36 14.66
C ASN A 149 3.37 13.22 15.01
N ASN A 150 2.23 13.15 14.31
CA ASN A 150 1.27 12.04 14.45
C ASN A 150 1.89 10.70 14.04
N THR A 151 2.70 10.70 12.97
CA THR A 151 3.35 9.48 12.46
C THR A 151 4.50 9.00 13.36
N PHE A 152 5.24 9.93 13.96
CA PHE A 152 6.41 9.72 14.80
C PHE A 152 6.05 9.23 16.21
N SER A 153 4.85 9.57 16.69
CA SER A 153 4.39 9.28 18.06
C SER A 153 5.42 9.75 19.09
N TYR A 154 5.68 11.06 19.09
CA TYR A 154 6.74 11.67 19.90
C TYR A 154 6.62 11.36 21.39
N TRP A 155 5.39 11.42 21.91
CA TRP A 155 5.09 11.17 23.32
C TRP A 155 5.45 9.76 23.81
N SER A 156 5.58 8.79 22.90
CA SER A 156 5.98 7.42 23.24
C SER A 156 7.48 7.15 23.01
N LEU A 157 8.28 8.17 22.69
CA LEU A 157 9.71 8.01 22.45
C LEU A 157 10.49 8.00 23.78
N ARG A 158 11.17 6.91 24.06
CA ARG A 158 12.07 6.81 25.23
C ARG A 158 13.46 7.36 24.93
N LYS A 159 14.20 7.69 25.99
CA LYS A 159 15.56 8.26 25.90
C LYS A 159 16.56 7.34 25.19
N ASP A 160 16.52 6.04 25.48
CA ASP A 160 17.36 5.03 24.81
C ASP A 160 17.10 5.00 23.30
N GLN A 161 15.82 5.02 22.91
CA GLN A 161 15.40 5.03 21.51
C GLN A 161 15.86 6.29 20.79
N PHE A 162 15.73 7.46 21.44
CA PHE A 162 16.24 8.73 20.92
C PHE A 162 17.77 8.68 20.69
N SER A 163 18.53 8.16 21.66
CA SER A 163 19.97 7.98 21.51
C SER A 163 20.33 7.10 20.32
N CYS A 164 19.61 5.99 20.09
CA CYS A 164 19.80 5.15 18.91
C CYS A 164 19.58 5.92 17.62
N PHE A 165 18.53 6.75 17.53
CA PHE A 165 18.30 7.57 16.33
C PHE A 165 19.43 8.58 16.08
N VAL A 166 19.91 9.27 17.12
CA VAL A 166 21.03 10.22 16.99
C VAL A 166 22.30 9.52 16.51
N LEU A 167 22.61 8.35 17.08
CA LEU A 167 23.78 7.56 16.68
C LEU A 167 23.68 7.09 15.22
N ILE A 168 22.53 6.57 14.80
CA ILE A 168 22.34 6.11 13.42
C ILE A 168 22.42 7.30 12.46
N GLN A 169 21.77 8.43 12.76
CA GLN A 169 21.84 9.61 11.89
C GLN A 169 23.25 10.18 11.74
N ARG A 170 24.07 10.16 12.80
CA ARG A 170 25.44 10.68 12.76
C ARG A 170 26.46 9.72 12.18
N ASN A 171 26.22 8.41 12.24
CA ASN A 171 27.15 7.37 11.78
C ASN A 171 26.79 6.75 10.41
N LEU A 172 25.72 7.20 9.74
CA LEU A 172 25.33 6.72 8.41
C LEU A 172 26.46 6.72 7.35
N PRO A 173 27.39 7.68 7.31
CA PRO A 173 28.52 7.61 6.37
C PRO A 173 29.48 6.45 6.65
N GLU A 174 29.67 6.04 7.91
CA GLU A 174 30.63 5.01 8.30
C GLU A 174 30.04 3.60 8.23
N ILE A 175 28.75 3.44 8.58
CA ILE A 175 28.07 2.14 8.55
C ILE A 175 27.92 1.63 7.11
N VAL A 176 27.66 2.52 6.13
CA VAL A 176 27.53 2.13 4.71
C VAL A 176 28.87 1.72 4.10
N VAL A 177 29.99 2.24 4.61
CA VAL A 177 31.35 1.87 4.17
C VAL A 177 31.78 0.52 4.75
N SER A 178 31.30 0.15 5.93
CA SER A 178 31.63 -1.14 6.57
C SER A 178 30.95 -2.35 5.92
N PHE A 179 30.02 -2.16 4.98
CA PHE A 179 29.31 -3.23 4.25
C PHE A 179 29.69 -3.31 2.76
N ARG A 180 30.80 -2.67 2.34
CA ARG A 180 31.39 -2.84 1.00
C ARG A 180 32.65 -3.69 1.05
#